data_AF-A0A660PU15-F1
#
_entry.id   AF-A0A660PU15-F1
#
_cell.length_a   1.000
_cell.length_b   1.000
_cell.length_c   1.000
_cell.angle_alpha   90.00
_cell.angle_beta   90.00
_cell.angle_gamma   90.00
#
_symmetry.space_group_name_H-M   'P 1'
#
loop_
_entity.id
_entity.type
_entity.pdbx_description
1 polymer ?
#
loop_
_entity_poly.entity_id
_entity_poly.type
_entity_poly.pdbx_seq_one_letter_code
_entity_poly.pdbx_strand_id
1 'polypeptide(L)'
;MVKKILLFLTAMMTLMLAFGQASAQLVVNEVMANEPGSNVMLEWIELYNNSDDSVFLRLYYFNIDGDPVILPGDWLKADDYAVYCRKLYSDGVSDGFEGVWGDGSGVWGDNEEIENYAVYEWDAVGLNNSSGAVILERAAIPISKLIWESDGADGVSWERYVIDDTVGRQSIDTSGSTPGRLNSITPLDYDLALLPVETDYWGEGWTEFGITVINIGLQRMSSGDMAVSYDPDGDGQADSPDLIAVITYPATDPGDTLAFKVYFELEGMSPLILLELPPDDRLENNSRLVTAFGFDYPPVIINEFIADPQDGLEVEWIELRNRS
;
A
#
# COMPACT_ATOMS: atom_id res chain seq x y z
N MET A 1 -46.04 35.43 -22.85
CA MET A 1 -44.64 35.47 -23.36
C MET A 1 -43.63 35.26 -22.23
N VAL A 2 -43.70 36.05 -21.14
CA VAL A 2 -42.79 35.99 -19.98
C VAL A 2 -42.69 34.60 -19.32
N LYS A 3 -43.81 33.88 -19.13
CA LYS A 3 -43.80 32.52 -18.55
C LYS A 3 -43.08 31.46 -19.38
N LYS A 4 -43.02 31.61 -20.71
CA LYS A 4 -42.32 30.67 -21.61
C LYS A 4 -40.80 30.91 -21.62
N ILE A 5 -40.39 32.17 -21.46
CA ILE A 5 -38.97 32.57 -21.33
C ILE A 5 -38.42 32.12 -19.97
N LEU A 6 -39.21 32.25 -18.90
CA LEU A 6 -38.81 31.80 -17.57
C LEU A 6 -38.63 30.27 -17.53
N LEU A 7 -39.56 29.50 -18.11
CA LEU A 7 -39.46 28.03 -18.18
C LEU A 7 -38.23 27.56 -18.98
N PHE A 8 -37.86 28.28 -20.04
CA PHE A 8 -36.69 27.99 -20.87
C PHE A 8 -35.38 28.30 -20.14
N LEU A 9 -35.33 29.40 -19.38
CA LEU A 9 -34.20 29.75 -18.52
C LEU A 9 -34.04 28.78 -17.34
N THR A 10 -35.14 28.34 -16.72
CA THR A 10 -35.08 27.33 -15.65
C THR A 10 -34.60 25.98 -16.21
N ALA A 11 -35.09 25.55 -17.38
CA ALA A 11 -34.61 24.32 -18.03
C ALA A 11 -33.12 24.39 -18.40
N MET A 12 -32.63 25.55 -18.88
CA MET A 12 -31.22 25.75 -19.21
C MET A 12 -30.32 25.81 -17.96
N MET A 13 -30.82 26.37 -16.85
CA MET A 13 -30.11 26.41 -15.56
C MET A 13 -30.11 25.04 -14.87
N THR A 14 -31.14 24.21 -15.08
CA THR A 14 -31.18 22.82 -14.60
C THR A 14 -30.31 21.90 -15.47
N LEU A 15 -30.17 22.19 -16.77
CA LEU A 15 -29.23 21.50 -17.67
C LEU A 15 -27.77 21.86 -17.37
N MET A 16 -27.50 23.09 -16.88
CA MET A 16 -26.17 23.49 -16.40
C MET A 16 -25.79 22.90 -15.03
N LEU A 17 -26.77 22.46 -14.22
CA LEU A 17 -26.54 21.79 -12.94
C LEU A 17 -26.36 20.28 -13.05
N ALA A 18 -26.50 19.71 -14.26
CA ALA A 18 -26.25 18.29 -14.55
C ALA A 18 -24.88 18.04 -15.22
N PHE A 19 -24.03 19.07 -15.31
CA PHE A 19 -22.61 18.84 -15.51
C PHE A 19 -22.04 18.47 -14.14
N GLY A 20 -21.94 17.17 -13.87
CA GLY A 20 -20.89 16.71 -12.97
C GLY A 20 -19.59 17.36 -13.42
N GLN A 21 -18.73 17.78 -12.48
CA GLN A 21 -17.39 18.19 -12.86
C GLN A 21 -16.82 17.07 -13.72
N ALA A 22 -16.49 17.39 -14.98
CA ALA A 22 -15.82 16.43 -15.83
C ALA A 22 -14.44 16.26 -15.20
N SER A 23 -14.26 15.17 -14.45
CA SER A 23 -12.95 14.80 -13.92
C SER A 23 -11.99 14.60 -15.08
N ALA A 24 -10.72 14.90 -14.84
CA ALA A 24 -9.71 14.76 -15.88
C ALA A 24 -9.61 13.29 -16.30
N GLN A 25 -9.59 13.05 -17.61
CA GLN A 25 -9.44 11.72 -18.19
C GLN A 25 -8.15 11.04 -17.72
N LEU A 26 -7.07 11.83 -17.65
CA LEU A 26 -5.74 11.39 -17.27
C LEU A 26 -5.29 12.24 -16.09
N VAL A 27 -4.85 11.59 -15.01
CA VAL A 27 -4.40 12.27 -13.81
C VAL A 27 -2.99 11.86 -13.40
N VAL A 28 -2.27 12.78 -12.76
CA VAL A 28 -1.07 12.45 -12.00
C VAL A 28 -1.54 11.75 -10.72
N ASN A 29 -1.33 10.45 -10.62
CA ASN A 29 -1.95 9.61 -9.60
C ASN A 29 -1.09 9.50 -8.33
N GLU A 30 0.21 9.30 -8.52
CA GLU A 30 1.15 9.03 -7.43
C GLU A 30 2.55 9.56 -7.80
N VAL A 31 3.33 9.96 -6.81
CA VAL A 31 4.69 10.50 -6.98
C VAL A 31 5.62 9.99 -5.87
N MET A 32 6.71 9.34 -6.24
CA MET A 32 7.83 9.05 -5.34
C MET A 32 8.85 10.17 -5.41
N ALA A 33 8.75 11.12 -4.49
CA ALA A 33 9.67 12.26 -4.39
C ALA A 33 10.74 12.10 -3.29
N ASN A 34 10.50 11.27 -2.27
CA ASN A 34 11.48 11.01 -1.22
C ASN A 34 11.88 9.53 -1.26
N GLU A 35 12.95 9.26 -1.99
CA GLU A 35 13.46 7.92 -2.27
C GLU A 35 13.86 7.16 -0.99
N PRO A 36 13.83 5.82 -1.00
CA PRO A 36 14.20 5.03 0.18
C PRO A 36 15.70 5.11 0.51
N GLY A 37 15.99 5.46 1.75
CA GLY A 37 17.32 5.43 2.36
C GLY A 37 18.26 6.49 1.79
N SER A 38 19.32 6.03 1.13
CA SER A 38 20.33 6.90 0.51
C SER A 38 20.34 6.79 -1.02
N ASN A 39 19.29 6.22 -1.60
CA ASN A 39 19.15 6.10 -3.05
C ASN A 39 18.83 7.46 -3.68
N VAL A 40 19.26 7.65 -4.94
CA VAL A 40 19.16 8.92 -5.68
C VAL A 40 18.65 8.78 -7.13
N MET A 41 18.14 7.60 -7.48
CA MET A 41 17.70 7.21 -8.84
C MET A 41 16.30 6.54 -8.89
N LEU A 42 15.58 6.52 -7.79
CA LEU A 42 14.29 5.84 -7.58
C LEU A 42 13.09 6.80 -7.59
N GLU A 43 13.28 8.06 -7.98
CA GLU A 43 12.17 8.98 -8.19
C GLU A 43 11.30 8.51 -9.36
N TRP A 44 9.98 8.64 -9.20
CA TRP A 44 9.03 8.31 -10.25
C TRP A 44 7.70 9.04 -10.12
N ILE A 45 6.98 9.09 -11.23
CA ILE A 45 5.65 9.71 -11.37
C ILE A 45 4.73 8.70 -12.02
N GLU A 46 3.53 8.53 -11.48
CA GLU A 46 2.50 7.69 -12.06
C GLU A 46 1.37 8.52 -12.69
N LEU A 47 0.91 8.05 -13.84
CA LEU A 47 -0.34 8.44 -14.46
C LEU A 47 -1.39 7.35 -14.31
N TYR A 48 -2.64 7.77 -14.09
CA TYR A 48 -3.81 6.91 -14.13
C TYR A 48 -4.81 7.43 -15.17
N ASN A 49 -5.30 6.54 -16.04
CA ASN A 49 -6.38 6.84 -16.98
C ASN A 49 -7.74 6.51 -16.36
N ASN A 50 -8.38 7.52 -15.79
CA ASN A 50 -9.70 7.45 -15.17
C ASN A 50 -10.83 7.52 -16.22
N SER A 51 -10.71 6.81 -17.33
CA SER A 51 -11.76 6.78 -18.35
C SER A 51 -11.88 5.43 -19.01
N ASP A 52 -13.07 5.18 -19.56
CA ASP A 52 -13.44 3.95 -20.27
C ASP A 52 -12.74 3.81 -21.64
N ASP A 53 -11.92 4.78 -22.05
CA ASP A 53 -11.25 4.82 -23.36
C ASP A 53 -9.74 4.92 -23.21
N SER A 54 -9.00 4.31 -24.15
CA SER A 54 -7.55 4.47 -24.20
C SER A 54 -7.13 5.90 -24.58
N VAL A 55 -6.08 6.42 -23.95
CA VAL A 55 -5.53 7.76 -24.17
C VAL A 55 -4.19 7.70 -24.90
N PHE A 56 -4.05 8.49 -25.97
CA PHE A 56 -2.78 8.63 -26.68
C PHE A 56 -1.89 9.70 -26.03
N LEU A 57 -0.75 9.27 -25.45
CA LEU A 57 0.06 10.07 -24.55
C LEU A 57 0.90 11.15 -25.24
N ARG A 58 1.17 11.03 -26.56
CA ARG A 58 2.03 11.98 -27.31
C ARG A 58 1.57 13.44 -27.28
N LEU A 59 0.30 13.68 -26.95
CA LEU A 59 -0.27 15.03 -26.87
C LEU A 59 -0.08 15.69 -25.50
N TYR A 60 0.53 14.97 -24.56
CA TYR A 60 0.67 15.34 -23.16
C TYR A 60 2.14 15.50 -22.79
N TYR A 61 2.40 16.26 -21.74
CA TYR A 61 3.71 16.38 -21.13
C TYR A 61 3.58 16.72 -19.64
N PHE A 62 4.55 16.30 -18.83
CA PHE A 62 4.68 16.83 -17.46
C PHE A 62 5.34 18.19 -17.50
N ASN A 63 5.01 19.03 -16.53
CA ASN A 63 5.71 20.25 -16.21
C ASN A 63 6.12 20.16 -14.74
N ILE A 64 7.43 20.04 -14.52
CA ILE A 64 8.07 19.88 -13.21
C ILE A 64 8.95 21.11 -13.03
N ASP A 65 8.60 21.98 -12.08
CA ASP A 65 9.33 23.24 -11.82
C ASP A 65 9.60 24.14 -13.05
N GLY A 66 8.73 24.06 -14.07
CA GLY A 66 8.84 24.84 -15.31
C GLY A 66 9.54 24.09 -16.46
N ASP A 67 10.08 22.91 -16.20
CA ASP A 67 10.74 22.06 -17.20
C ASP A 67 9.73 21.08 -17.82
N PRO A 68 9.48 21.16 -19.15
CA PRO A 68 8.52 20.30 -19.83
C PRO A 68 9.13 18.93 -20.18
N VAL A 69 8.28 17.91 -20.05
CA VAL A 69 8.61 16.49 -20.14
C VAL A 69 7.72 15.80 -21.14
N ILE A 70 8.22 15.48 -22.32
CA ILE A 70 7.39 14.89 -23.36
C ILE A 70 7.07 13.43 -23.04
N LEU A 71 5.79 13.07 -23.01
CA LEU A 71 5.36 11.67 -22.84
C LEU A 71 5.58 10.86 -24.14
N PRO A 72 5.76 9.53 -24.04
CA PRO A 72 6.00 8.66 -25.19
C PRO A 72 4.81 8.62 -26.15
N GLY A 73 5.09 8.10 -27.34
CA GLY A 73 4.11 7.94 -28.42
C GLY A 73 3.19 6.73 -28.25
N ASP A 74 2.74 6.46 -27.03
CA ASP A 74 2.04 5.21 -26.66
C ASP A 74 0.60 5.46 -26.18
N TRP A 75 -0.16 4.36 -26.09
CA TRP A 75 -1.52 4.35 -25.61
C TRP A 75 -1.57 3.82 -24.18
N LEU A 76 -2.16 4.58 -23.28
CA LEU A 76 -2.55 4.09 -21.96
C LEU A 76 -3.98 3.55 -22.05
N LYS A 77 -4.21 2.30 -21.63
CA LYS A 77 -5.53 1.67 -21.71
C LYS A 77 -6.50 2.33 -20.71
N ALA A 78 -7.78 2.04 -20.88
CA ALA A 78 -8.81 2.42 -19.91
C ALA A 78 -8.50 1.79 -18.54
N ASP A 79 -8.69 2.56 -17.47
CA ASP A 79 -8.48 2.16 -16.07
C ASP A 79 -7.08 1.56 -15.79
N ASP A 80 -6.06 2.02 -16.54
CA ASP A 80 -4.69 1.50 -16.49
C ASP A 80 -3.71 2.58 -16.04
N TYR A 81 -2.52 2.13 -15.64
CA TYR A 81 -1.46 2.93 -15.05
C TYR A 81 -0.22 3.01 -15.95
N ALA A 82 0.52 4.11 -15.82
CA ALA A 82 1.83 4.25 -16.44
C ALA A 82 2.80 4.97 -15.50
N VAL A 83 3.92 4.35 -15.21
CA VAL A 83 4.98 4.92 -14.37
C VAL A 83 6.11 5.47 -15.22
N TYR A 84 6.62 6.63 -14.81
CA TYR A 84 7.76 7.33 -15.39
C TYR A 84 8.83 7.40 -14.33
N CYS A 85 9.82 6.51 -14.41
CA CYS A 85 10.85 6.38 -13.41
C CYS A 85 12.17 6.99 -13.90
N ARG A 86 12.95 7.51 -12.97
CA ARG A 86 14.26 8.08 -13.27
C ARG A 86 15.24 7.03 -13.81
N LYS A 87 15.17 5.81 -13.28
CA LYS A 87 15.98 4.66 -13.71
C LYS A 87 15.14 3.40 -13.62
N LEU A 88 15.04 2.64 -14.70
CA LEU A 88 14.26 1.40 -14.74
C LEU A 88 15.07 0.23 -14.20
N TYR A 89 16.27 -0.01 -14.73
CA TYR A 89 17.07 -1.19 -14.38
C TYR A 89 18.25 -0.86 -13.48
N SER A 90 18.50 -1.71 -12.50
CA SER A 90 19.71 -1.66 -11.67
C SER A 90 20.98 -1.89 -12.50
N ASP A 91 22.09 -1.22 -12.16
CA ASP A 91 23.37 -1.32 -12.88
C ASP A 91 24.53 -1.85 -12.02
N GLY A 92 24.21 -2.40 -10.84
CA GLY A 92 25.18 -2.86 -9.85
C GLY A 92 25.85 -1.75 -9.05
N VAL A 93 25.53 -0.48 -9.30
CA VAL A 93 25.98 0.68 -8.51
C VAL A 93 24.81 1.35 -7.81
N SER A 94 23.68 1.52 -8.51
CA SER A 94 22.43 1.99 -7.90
C SER A 94 21.24 1.17 -8.38
N ASP A 95 20.27 1.07 -7.47
CA ASP A 95 19.00 0.39 -7.71
C ASP A 95 18.20 1.12 -8.80
N GLY A 96 17.47 0.35 -9.60
CA GLY A 96 16.44 0.82 -10.52
C GLY A 96 15.05 0.47 -10.02
N PHE A 97 14.03 1.10 -10.62
CA PHE A 97 12.63 0.89 -10.30
C PHE A 97 12.25 -0.60 -10.27
N GLU A 98 12.68 -1.35 -11.27
CA GLU A 98 12.38 -2.78 -11.41
C GLU A 98 13.00 -3.62 -10.28
N GLY A 99 14.15 -3.23 -9.74
CA GLY A 99 14.77 -3.95 -8.62
C GLY A 99 14.09 -3.68 -7.27
N VAL A 100 13.29 -2.60 -7.16
CA VAL A 100 12.65 -2.18 -5.91
C VAL A 100 11.15 -2.48 -5.90
N TRP A 101 10.48 -2.26 -7.02
CA TRP A 101 9.02 -2.43 -7.18
C TRP A 101 8.64 -3.51 -8.22
N GLY A 102 9.62 -4.13 -8.89
CA GLY A 102 9.43 -5.32 -9.74
C GLY A 102 10.02 -6.57 -9.08
N ASP A 103 10.43 -7.56 -9.88
CA ASP A 103 11.04 -8.80 -9.36
C ASP A 103 12.59 -8.84 -9.41
N GLY A 104 13.23 -7.82 -9.97
CA GLY A 104 14.69 -7.75 -10.08
C GLY A 104 15.30 -8.74 -11.09
N SER A 105 14.52 -9.28 -12.03
CA SER A 105 14.98 -10.11 -13.15
C SER A 105 15.90 -9.38 -14.15
N GLY A 106 15.82 -8.06 -14.20
CA GLY A 106 16.44 -7.20 -15.20
C GLY A 106 15.62 -7.05 -16.49
N VAL A 107 14.34 -7.43 -16.48
CA VAL A 107 13.42 -7.32 -17.62
C VAL A 107 12.05 -6.87 -17.12
N TRP A 108 11.58 -5.69 -17.52
CA TRP A 108 10.23 -5.26 -17.15
C TRP A 108 9.15 -5.92 -18.02
N GLY A 109 8.11 -6.44 -17.37
CA GLY A 109 6.93 -7.06 -17.97
C GLY A 109 7.09 -8.56 -18.21
N ASP A 110 8.07 -9.22 -17.58
CA ASP A 110 8.18 -10.69 -17.62
C ASP A 110 7.43 -11.39 -16.47
N ASN A 111 6.97 -10.62 -15.48
CA ASN A 111 6.09 -11.05 -14.40
C ASN A 111 4.70 -10.38 -14.46
N GLU A 112 3.69 -11.10 -14.96
CA GLU A 112 2.32 -10.57 -15.14
C GLU A 112 1.57 -10.26 -13.83
N GLU A 113 2.09 -10.70 -12.67
CA GLU A 113 1.43 -10.45 -11.37
C GLU A 113 1.77 -9.07 -10.80
N ILE A 114 3.01 -8.60 -11.00
CA ILE A 114 3.50 -7.34 -10.42
C ILE A 114 4.01 -6.32 -11.46
N GLU A 115 4.33 -6.73 -12.68
CA GLU A 115 4.84 -5.87 -13.77
C GLU A 115 3.83 -5.73 -14.92
N ASN A 116 2.56 -5.58 -14.57
CA ASN A 116 1.43 -5.61 -15.50
C ASN A 116 1.01 -4.23 -16.05
N TYR A 117 1.79 -3.19 -15.79
CA TYR A 117 1.57 -1.82 -16.24
C TYR A 117 2.78 -1.27 -17.01
N ALA A 118 2.57 -0.16 -17.72
CA ALA A 118 3.63 0.44 -18.53
C ALA A 118 4.64 1.20 -17.66
N VAL A 119 5.94 0.99 -17.91
CA VAL A 119 7.01 1.77 -17.27
C VAL A 119 7.92 2.38 -18.33
N TYR A 120 8.25 3.66 -18.14
CA TYR A 120 9.12 4.42 -19.02
C TYR A 120 10.28 5.01 -18.22
N GLU A 121 11.50 4.67 -18.60
CA GLU A 121 12.70 5.30 -18.04
C GLU A 121 12.86 6.72 -18.59
N TRP A 122 13.16 7.65 -17.69
CA TRP A 122 13.46 9.02 -18.05
C TRP A 122 14.44 9.68 -17.08
N ASP A 123 15.71 9.72 -17.48
CA ASP A 123 16.86 10.20 -16.67
C ASP A 123 16.72 11.64 -16.12
N ALA A 124 15.82 12.46 -16.68
CA ALA A 124 15.65 13.86 -16.31
C ALA A 124 14.53 14.10 -15.27
N VAL A 125 13.90 13.04 -14.75
CA VAL A 125 13.08 13.16 -13.54
C VAL A 125 13.99 13.63 -12.42
N GLY A 126 13.66 14.78 -11.84
CA GLY A 126 14.25 15.30 -10.62
C GLY A 126 13.14 15.97 -9.82
N LEU A 127 12.85 15.43 -8.66
CA LEU A 127 11.80 15.90 -7.77
C LEU A 127 12.44 16.52 -6.52
N ASN A 128 11.68 17.36 -5.84
CA ASN A 128 12.12 17.98 -4.61
C ASN A 128 11.44 17.30 -3.43
N ASN A 129 12.22 16.75 -2.50
CA ASN A 129 11.68 16.00 -1.38
C ASN A 129 10.81 16.89 -0.47
N SER A 130 11.17 18.17 -0.30
CA SER A 130 10.59 19.07 0.71
C SER A 130 9.31 19.78 0.30
N SER A 131 9.09 19.96 -1.00
CA SER A 131 7.81 20.37 -1.58
C SER A 131 7.96 20.40 -3.10
N GLY A 132 6.85 20.20 -3.81
CA GLY A 132 6.88 20.25 -5.26
C GLY A 132 5.51 20.03 -5.87
N ALA A 133 5.48 20.05 -7.20
CA ALA A 133 4.30 19.72 -7.95
C ALA A 133 4.67 19.07 -9.28
N VAL A 134 3.90 18.06 -9.65
CA VAL A 134 3.87 17.52 -11.00
C VAL A 134 2.59 17.99 -11.65
N ILE A 135 2.70 18.71 -12.76
CA ILE A 135 1.56 19.19 -13.55
C ILE A 135 1.53 18.41 -14.85
N LEU A 136 0.41 17.78 -15.15
CA LEU A 136 0.16 17.18 -16.47
C LEU A 136 -0.53 18.22 -17.36
N GLU A 137 0.05 18.50 -18.52
CA GLU A 137 -0.47 19.44 -19.50
C GLU A 137 -0.81 18.75 -20.81
N ARG A 138 -1.83 19.26 -21.50
CA ARG A 138 -2.16 18.91 -22.89
C ARG A 138 -2.21 20.19 -23.71
N ALA A 139 -1.32 20.32 -24.70
CA ALA A 139 -1.21 21.53 -25.52
C ALA A 139 -1.10 22.84 -24.71
N ALA A 140 -0.24 22.86 -23.67
CA ALA A 140 -0.04 24.00 -22.76
C ALA A 140 -1.23 24.39 -21.89
N ILE A 141 -2.16 23.46 -21.71
CA ILE A 141 -3.26 23.59 -20.76
C ILE A 141 -3.06 22.55 -19.66
N PRO A 142 -2.89 22.96 -18.39
CA PRO A 142 -2.89 22.05 -17.26
C PRO A 142 -4.23 21.30 -17.18
N ILE A 143 -4.16 19.97 -17.08
CA ILE A 143 -5.33 19.10 -16.97
C ILE A 143 -5.36 18.31 -15.66
N SER A 144 -4.19 18.06 -15.04
CA SER A 144 -4.07 17.43 -13.74
C SER A 144 -2.84 17.95 -13.02
N LYS A 145 -2.87 17.89 -11.71
CA LYS A 145 -1.78 18.34 -10.84
C LYS A 145 -1.78 17.51 -9.56
N LEU A 146 -0.59 17.15 -9.08
CA LEU A 146 -0.37 16.61 -7.73
C LEU A 146 0.69 17.45 -7.02
N ILE A 147 0.43 17.84 -5.78
CA ILE A 147 1.25 18.77 -4.97
C ILE A 147 1.58 18.11 -3.63
N TRP A 148 2.81 18.30 -3.16
CA TRP A 148 3.20 18.03 -1.78
C TRP A 148 3.91 19.26 -1.19
N GLU A 149 3.70 19.51 0.11
CA GLU A 149 4.13 20.75 0.78
C GLU A 149 5.14 20.51 1.92
N SER A 150 5.58 19.27 2.12
CA SER A 150 6.55 18.89 3.14
C SER A 150 7.44 17.76 2.65
N ASP A 151 8.51 17.48 3.41
CA ASP A 151 9.24 16.23 3.29
C ASP A 151 8.29 15.04 3.50
N GLY A 152 8.34 14.06 2.60
CA GLY A 152 7.69 12.77 2.81
C GLY A 152 8.51 11.89 3.76
N ALA A 153 7.92 10.86 4.34
CA ALA A 153 8.67 9.75 4.91
C ALA A 153 9.56 9.10 3.83
N ASP A 154 10.66 8.53 4.30
CA ASP A 154 11.68 7.87 3.48
C ASP A 154 11.10 6.67 2.74
N GLY A 155 11.22 6.66 1.41
CA GLY A 155 10.67 5.59 0.57
C GLY A 155 9.15 5.54 0.49
N VAL A 156 8.45 6.62 0.88
CA VAL A 156 6.98 6.68 0.88
C VAL A 156 6.47 7.67 -0.16
N SER A 157 5.62 7.19 -1.07
CA SER A 157 5.06 8.00 -2.15
C SER A 157 4.00 8.99 -1.65
N TRP A 158 3.72 9.99 -2.50
CA TRP A 158 2.58 10.89 -2.41
C TRP A 158 1.47 10.41 -3.34
N GLU A 159 0.35 10.00 -2.78
CA GLU A 159 -0.81 9.46 -3.48
C GLU A 159 -1.95 10.49 -3.59
N ARG A 160 -2.67 10.45 -4.71
CA ARG A 160 -3.95 11.17 -4.90
C ARG A 160 -5.06 10.48 -4.11
N TYR A 161 -5.79 11.23 -3.28
CA TYR A 161 -6.87 10.67 -2.47
C TYR A 161 -8.14 10.35 -3.27
N VAL A 162 -8.62 11.30 -4.06
CA VAL A 162 -9.76 11.15 -4.98
C VAL A 162 -9.44 11.88 -6.28
N ILE A 163 -10.15 11.55 -7.35
CA ILE A 163 -9.80 11.98 -8.72
C ILE A 163 -9.60 13.50 -8.87
N ASP A 164 -10.42 14.32 -8.20
CA ASP A 164 -10.38 15.78 -8.29
C ASP A 164 -9.41 16.44 -7.28
N ASP A 165 -8.78 15.67 -6.39
CA ASP A 165 -7.86 16.21 -5.38
C ASP A 165 -6.53 16.61 -6.04
N THR A 166 -5.96 17.74 -5.63
CA THR A 166 -4.65 18.17 -6.16
C THR A 166 -3.53 18.01 -5.15
N VAL A 167 -3.85 17.70 -3.90
CA VAL A 167 -2.88 17.55 -2.82
C VAL A 167 -2.62 16.06 -2.59
N GLY A 168 -1.37 15.66 -2.74
CA GLY A 168 -0.92 14.31 -2.43
C GLY A 168 -0.87 14.09 -0.92
N ARG A 169 -1.10 12.85 -0.49
CA ARG A 169 -0.92 12.41 0.90
C ARG A 169 -0.05 11.16 0.90
N GLN A 170 0.66 10.93 1.99
CA GLN A 170 1.57 9.78 2.03
C GLN A 170 0.83 8.45 1.98
N SER A 171 1.39 7.51 1.21
CA SER A 171 0.93 6.13 1.17
C SER A 171 0.84 5.53 2.56
N ILE A 172 -0.16 4.69 2.77
CA ILE A 172 -0.32 3.85 3.96
C ILE A 172 -0.12 2.36 3.63
N ASP A 173 0.24 2.03 2.40
CA ASP A 173 0.65 0.68 2.02
C ASP A 173 1.92 0.29 2.77
N THR A 174 2.01 -0.98 3.17
CA THR A 174 3.17 -1.48 3.93
C THR A 174 4.47 -1.48 3.12
N SER A 175 4.39 -1.47 1.79
CA SER A 175 5.54 -1.28 0.89
C SER A 175 5.93 0.19 0.70
N GLY A 176 5.13 1.14 1.22
CA GLY A 176 5.36 2.58 1.12
C GLY A 176 4.82 3.23 -0.16
N SER A 177 4.26 2.47 -1.10
CA SER A 177 3.73 3.00 -2.36
C SER A 177 2.82 1.99 -3.07
N THR A 178 2.10 2.43 -4.10
CA THR A 178 1.16 1.58 -4.85
C THR A 178 1.31 1.67 -6.38
N PRO A 179 2.53 1.62 -6.93
CA PRO A 179 2.69 1.75 -8.37
C PRO A 179 1.95 0.63 -9.11
N GLY A 180 1.24 1.01 -10.16
CA GLY A 180 0.42 0.13 -10.98
C GLY A 180 -0.92 -0.28 -10.36
N ARG A 181 -1.25 0.25 -9.16
CA ARG A 181 -2.40 -0.21 -8.37
C ARG A 181 -3.21 0.96 -7.86
N LEU A 182 -4.36 0.64 -7.25
CA LEU A 182 -5.17 1.65 -6.59
C LEU A 182 -4.41 2.23 -5.39
N ASN A 183 -4.37 3.56 -5.30
CA ASN A 183 -3.77 4.25 -4.16
C ASN A 183 -4.30 3.73 -2.82
N SER A 184 -3.39 3.45 -1.90
CA SER A 184 -3.68 2.92 -0.57
C SER A 184 -4.58 3.84 0.27
N ILE A 185 -4.55 5.15 0.00
CA ILE A 185 -5.38 6.14 0.70
C ILE A 185 -6.76 6.34 0.07
N THR A 186 -7.03 5.83 -1.14
CA THR A 186 -8.31 6.10 -1.83
C THR A 186 -9.48 5.53 -1.04
N PRO A 187 -10.55 6.30 -0.77
CA PRO A 187 -11.70 5.79 -0.04
C PRO A 187 -12.52 4.85 -0.92
N LEU A 188 -12.92 3.71 -0.37
CA LEU A 188 -13.72 2.68 -1.03
C LEU A 188 -15.04 2.46 -0.30
N ASP A 189 -16.02 1.84 -0.94
CA ASP A 189 -17.34 1.63 -0.33
C ASP A 189 -17.25 0.59 0.79
N TYR A 190 -16.66 -0.57 0.54
CA TYR A 190 -16.53 -1.67 1.48
C TYR A 190 -15.06 -2.01 1.74
N ASP A 191 -14.53 -1.65 2.91
CA ASP A 191 -13.10 -1.81 3.22
C ASP A 191 -12.89 -2.02 4.74
N LEU A 192 -12.71 -3.28 5.13
CA LEU A 192 -12.21 -3.70 6.43
C LEU A 192 -10.69 -3.93 6.33
N ALA A 193 -9.94 -3.25 7.20
CA ALA A 193 -8.50 -3.46 7.28
C ALA A 193 -8.13 -4.21 8.56
N LEU A 194 -7.23 -5.18 8.43
CA LEU A 194 -6.44 -5.67 9.56
C LEU A 194 -5.33 -4.66 9.88
N LEU A 195 -5.37 -4.12 11.10
CA LEU A 195 -4.24 -3.37 11.64
C LEU A 195 -3.11 -4.35 12.05
N PRO A 196 -1.90 -3.84 12.37
CA PRO A 196 -0.83 -4.69 12.87
C PRO A 196 -1.31 -5.58 14.02
N VAL A 197 -1.03 -6.87 13.90
CA VAL A 197 -1.41 -7.89 14.89
C VAL A 197 -0.26 -8.05 15.86
N GLU A 198 -0.54 -7.89 17.16
CA GLU A 198 0.43 -8.08 18.23
C GLU A 198 0.41 -9.55 18.65
N THR A 199 1.59 -10.14 18.84
CA THR A 199 1.76 -11.51 19.33
C THR A 199 2.62 -11.52 20.58
N ASP A 200 2.11 -12.12 21.66
CA ASP A 200 2.82 -12.25 22.93
C ASP A 200 2.96 -13.73 23.33
N TYR A 201 4.15 -14.09 23.82
CA TYR A 201 4.39 -15.43 24.35
C TYR A 201 3.65 -15.60 25.68
N TRP A 202 2.73 -16.57 25.74
CA TRP A 202 1.89 -16.82 26.91
C TRP A 202 2.27 -18.08 27.70
N GLY A 203 3.29 -18.82 27.26
CA GLY A 203 3.78 -20.02 27.94
C GLY A 203 3.35 -21.33 27.29
N GLU A 204 4.19 -22.36 27.38
CA GLU A 204 3.82 -23.76 27.05
C GLU A 204 3.17 -23.93 25.66
N GLY A 205 3.68 -23.23 24.64
CA GLY A 205 3.16 -23.30 23.26
C GLY A 205 1.99 -22.37 22.98
N TRP A 206 1.53 -21.60 23.96
CA TRP A 206 0.47 -20.61 23.78
C TRP A 206 1.01 -19.25 23.33
N THR A 207 0.36 -18.70 22.31
CA THR A 207 0.51 -17.31 21.88
C THR A 207 -0.78 -16.55 22.12
N GLU A 208 -0.68 -15.37 22.74
CA GLU A 208 -1.74 -14.36 22.75
C GLU A 208 -1.66 -13.53 21.48
N PHE A 209 -2.79 -13.34 20.80
CA PHE A 209 -2.92 -12.43 19.65
C PHE A 209 -3.81 -11.25 20.03
N GLY A 210 -3.26 -10.04 19.89
CA GLY A 210 -3.99 -8.77 19.89
C GLY A 210 -4.34 -8.39 18.46
N ILE A 211 -5.60 -8.61 18.07
CA ILE A 211 -6.06 -8.36 16.69
C ILE A 211 -6.98 -7.15 16.69
N THR A 212 -6.74 -6.23 15.75
CA THR A 212 -7.58 -5.05 15.57
C THR A 212 -8.05 -4.97 14.11
N VAL A 213 -9.36 -4.94 13.91
CA VAL A 213 -10.01 -4.75 12.60
C VAL A 213 -10.68 -3.38 12.60
N ILE A 214 -10.54 -2.61 11.53
CA ILE A 214 -11.20 -1.30 11.38
C ILE A 214 -11.98 -1.27 10.07
N ASN A 215 -13.18 -0.70 10.07
CA ASN A 215 -13.87 -0.35 8.84
C ASN A 215 -13.39 1.02 8.37
N ILE A 216 -12.53 1.07 7.37
CA ILE A 216 -12.07 2.32 6.74
C ILE A 216 -12.86 2.68 5.48
N GLY A 217 -13.81 1.82 5.08
CA GLY A 217 -14.73 2.05 3.98
C GLY A 217 -15.83 3.08 4.29
N LEU A 218 -16.56 3.47 3.24
CA LEU A 218 -17.65 4.45 3.31
C LEU A 218 -19.00 3.84 3.70
N GLN A 219 -19.15 2.51 3.60
CA GLN A 219 -20.37 1.76 3.88
C GLN A 219 -20.21 0.84 5.09
N ARG A 220 -21.35 0.49 5.69
CA ARG A 220 -21.38 -0.50 6.77
C ARG A 220 -21.04 -1.89 6.25
N MET A 221 -20.13 -2.57 6.94
CA MET A 221 -19.78 -3.97 6.70
C MET A 221 -20.70 -4.90 7.48
N SER A 222 -21.15 -5.99 6.85
CA SER A 222 -21.94 -7.03 7.54
C SER A 222 -21.07 -7.82 8.53
N SER A 223 -21.71 -8.57 9.44
CA SER A 223 -21.00 -9.57 10.23
C SER A 223 -20.37 -10.61 9.31
N GLY A 224 -19.21 -11.14 9.72
CA GLY A 224 -18.49 -12.13 8.96
C GLY A 224 -17.54 -12.93 9.83
N ASP A 225 -16.65 -13.64 9.17
CA ASP A 225 -15.75 -14.62 9.76
C ASP A 225 -14.33 -14.32 9.30
N MET A 226 -13.41 -14.18 10.24
CA MET A 226 -11.97 -14.03 9.99
C MET A 226 -11.28 -15.40 10.19
N ALA A 227 -10.53 -15.85 9.20
CA ALA A 227 -9.77 -17.09 9.28
C ALA A 227 -8.40 -16.83 9.95
N VAL A 228 -7.93 -17.84 10.70
CA VAL A 228 -6.57 -17.89 11.25
C VAL A 228 -5.99 -19.25 10.87
N SER A 229 -4.87 -19.26 10.17
CA SER A 229 -4.26 -20.46 9.58
C SER A 229 -2.74 -20.46 9.77
N TYR A 230 -2.12 -21.64 9.71
CA TYR A 230 -0.68 -21.74 9.50
C TYR A 230 -0.33 -21.34 8.06
N ASP A 231 0.87 -20.77 7.86
CA ASP A 231 1.45 -20.46 6.55
C ASP A 231 2.93 -20.86 6.55
N PRO A 232 3.24 -22.17 6.46
CA PRO A 232 4.60 -22.68 6.70
C PRO A 232 5.61 -22.34 5.61
N ASP A 233 5.17 -22.07 4.38
CA ASP A 233 5.99 -21.60 3.26
C ASP A 233 6.05 -20.07 3.16
N GLY A 234 5.17 -19.36 3.88
CA GLY A 234 5.22 -17.90 4.02
C GLY A 234 4.81 -17.19 2.74
N ASP A 235 4.00 -17.81 1.90
CA ASP A 235 3.55 -17.26 0.62
C ASP A 235 2.27 -16.41 0.76
N GLY A 236 1.72 -16.32 1.98
CA GLY A 236 0.52 -15.54 2.28
C GLY A 236 -0.77 -16.20 1.78
N GLN A 237 -0.76 -17.49 1.46
CA GLN A 237 -1.92 -18.25 1.05
C GLN A 237 -2.18 -19.41 2.04
N ALA A 238 -3.39 -19.45 2.61
CA ALA A 238 -3.78 -20.56 3.48
C ALA A 238 -4.27 -21.76 2.68
N ASP A 239 -3.65 -22.92 2.94
CA ASP A 239 -4.16 -24.21 2.51
C ASP A 239 -5.26 -24.71 3.49
N SER A 240 -6.31 -25.36 2.98
CA SER A 240 -7.42 -25.86 3.82
C SER A 240 -7.01 -26.72 5.04
N PRO A 241 -5.97 -27.58 5.00
CA PRO A 241 -5.52 -28.32 6.20
C PRO A 241 -4.89 -27.43 7.29
N ASP A 242 -4.54 -26.18 7.00
CA ASP A 242 -3.77 -25.31 7.89
C ASP A 242 -4.64 -24.38 8.74
N LEU A 243 -5.96 -24.45 8.60
CA LEU A 243 -6.91 -23.67 9.39
C LEU A 243 -6.82 -24.00 10.89
N ILE A 244 -6.48 -23.01 11.70
CA ILE A 244 -6.42 -23.07 13.17
C ILE A 244 -7.77 -22.73 13.77
N ALA A 245 -8.36 -21.62 13.34
CA ALA A 245 -9.59 -21.10 13.92
C ALA A 245 -10.35 -20.17 12.96
N VAL A 246 -11.62 -19.97 13.29
CA VAL A 246 -12.48 -18.94 12.67
C VAL A 246 -13.00 -18.03 13.77
N ILE A 247 -12.73 -16.73 13.64
CA ILE A 247 -13.17 -15.70 14.58
C ILE A 247 -14.33 -14.93 13.95
N THR A 248 -15.52 -15.09 14.53
CA THR A 248 -16.72 -14.38 14.07
C THR A 248 -16.69 -12.93 14.54
N TYR A 249 -17.01 -11.97 13.67
CA TYR A 249 -17.11 -10.56 13.99
C TYR A 249 -18.49 -9.97 13.67
N PRO A 250 -18.98 -9.00 14.46
CA PRO A 250 -20.26 -8.35 14.21
C PRO A 250 -20.18 -7.38 13.03
N ALA A 251 -21.33 -6.91 12.55
CA ALA A 251 -21.38 -5.85 11.54
C ALA A 251 -20.76 -4.55 12.08
N THR A 252 -19.97 -3.85 11.27
CA THR A 252 -19.12 -2.70 11.68
C THR A 252 -19.45 -1.46 10.85
N ASP A 253 -19.75 -0.34 11.51
CA ASP A 253 -19.99 0.94 10.83
C ASP A 253 -18.68 1.60 10.38
N PRO A 254 -18.71 2.49 9.37
CA PRO A 254 -17.53 3.27 8.95
C PRO A 254 -16.84 3.98 10.13
N GLY A 255 -15.54 3.79 10.23
CA GLY A 255 -14.68 4.35 11.28
C GLY A 255 -14.67 3.59 12.61
N ASP A 256 -15.53 2.58 12.79
CA ASP A 256 -15.51 1.76 14.00
C ASP A 256 -14.38 0.72 13.96
N THR A 257 -13.88 0.39 15.15
CA THR A 257 -12.84 -0.61 15.38
C THR A 257 -13.37 -1.78 16.19
N LEU A 258 -12.99 -2.99 15.81
CA LEU A 258 -13.19 -4.22 16.56
C LEU A 258 -11.84 -4.70 17.10
N ALA A 259 -11.78 -5.01 18.39
CA ALA A 259 -10.58 -5.54 19.03
C ALA A 259 -10.85 -6.95 19.58
N PHE A 260 -9.97 -7.89 19.24
CA PHE A 260 -10.01 -9.27 19.69
C PHE A 260 -8.73 -9.59 20.46
N LYS A 261 -8.89 -10.36 21.54
CA LYS A 261 -7.79 -10.97 22.27
C LYS A 261 -8.05 -12.47 22.31
N VAL A 262 -7.25 -13.23 21.59
CA VAL A 262 -7.40 -14.67 21.43
C VAL A 262 -6.11 -15.39 21.79
N TYR A 263 -6.22 -16.66 22.15
CA TYR A 263 -5.11 -17.49 22.58
C TYR A 263 -5.12 -18.77 21.76
N PHE A 264 -4.00 -19.08 21.12
CA PHE A 264 -3.84 -20.32 20.37
C PHE A 264 -2.64 -21.09 20.89
N GLU A 265 -2.84 -22.39 21.06
CA GLU A 265 -1.78 -23.36 21.31
C GLU A 265 -1.23 -23.78 19.94
N LEU A 266 0.06 -23.55 19.71
CA LEU A 266 0.68 -23.67 18.38
C LEU A 266 1.84 -24.66 18.41
N GLU A 267 1.98 -25.43 17.34
CA GLU A 267 3.12 -26.31 17.12
C GLU A 267 4.36 -25.56 16.58
N GLY A 268 5.54 -26.15 16.78
CA GLY A 268 6.81 -25.64 16.30
C GLY A 268 7.43 -24.55 17.18
N MET A 269 8.50 -23.92 16.70
CA MET A 269 9.22 -22.89 17.46
C MET A 269 8.67 -21.49 17.19
N SER A 270 8.67 -21.08 15.92
CA SER A 270 8.23 -19.75 15.50
C SER A 270 7.34 -19.88 14.27
N PRO A 271 6.14 -20.46 14.42
CA PRO A 271 5.24 -20.67 13.29
C PRO A 271 4.82 -19.33 12.69
N LEU A 272 4.69 -19.31 11.37
CA LEU A 272 4.05 -18.24 10.63
C LEU A 272 2.54 -18.49 10.59
N ILE A 273 1.79 -17.44 10.93
CA ILE A 273 0.34 -17.47 11.10
C ILE A 273 -0.27 -16.39 10.22
N LEU A 274 -1.18 -16.79 9.35
CA LEU A 274 -1.92 -15.92 8.46
C LEU A 274 -3.31 -15.65 9.04
N LEU A 275 -3.66 -14.37 9.17
CA LEU A 275 -5.00 -13.90 9.49
C LEU A 275 -5.64 -13.31 8.24
N GLU A 276 -6.88 -13.70 7.93
CA GLU A 276 -7.57 -13.28 6.70
C GLU A 276 -9.02 -12.89 6.97
N LEU A 277 -9.38 -11.69 6.52
CA LEU A 277 -10.76 -11.24 6.37
C LEU A 277 -11.33 -11.72 5.03
N PRO A 278 -12.67 -11.81 4.90
CA PRO A 278 -13.31 -12.05 3.61
C PRO A 278 -12.95 -10.93 2.62
N PRO A 279 -12.84 -11.23 1.31
CA PRO A 279 -12.57 -10.22 0.29
C PRO A 279 -13.60 -9.08 0.29
N ASP A 280 -13.09 -7.85 0.22
CA ASP A 280 -13.88 -6.63 -0.02
C ASP A 280 -13.25 -5.80 -1.15
N ASP A 281 -13.53 -4.48 -1.21
CA ASP A 281 -13.07 -3.64 -2.31
C ASP A 281 -11.54 -3.40 -2.29
N ARG A 282 -10.82 -3.76 -1.21
CA ARG A 282 -9.36 -3.66 -1.08
C ARG A 282 -8.77 -4.96 -0.54
N LEU A 283 -8.11 -5.75 -1.39
CA LEU A 283 -7.61 -7.06 -0.98
C LEU A 283 -6.33 -6.97 -0.12
N GLU A 284 -5.53 -5.94 -0.32
CA GLU A 284 -4.16 -5.81 0.21
C GLU A 284 -4.11 -5.62 1.74
N ASN A 285 -5.20 -5.16 2.35
CA ASN A 285 -5.29 -4.94 3.79
C ASN A 285 -6.17 -5.98 4.51
N ASN A 286 -6.71 -6.96 3.78
CA ASN A 286 -7.54 -8.03 4.31
C ASN A 286 -6.75 -9.15 4.98
N SER A 287 -5.42 -9.21 4.79
CA SER A 287 -4.58 -10.25 5.38
C SER A 287 -3.38 -9.70 6.16
N ARG A 288 -2.95 -10.48 7.16
CA ARG A 288 -1.71 -10.23 7.93
C ARG A 288 -1.00 -11.54 8.24
N LEU A 289 0.26 -11.62 7.84
CA LEU A 289 1.18 -12.67 8.24
C LEU A 289 1.95 -12.23 9.48
N VAL A 290 1.97 -13.07 10.52
CA VAL A 290 2.72 -12.81 11.75
C VAL A 290 3.51 -14.03 12.21
N THR A 291 4.64 -13.80 12.87
CA THR A 291 5.37 -14.86 13.56
C THR A 291 4.85 -15.01 14.98
N ALA A 292 4.47 -16.23 15.36
CA ALA A 292 3.97 -16.55 16.69
C ALA A 292 4.97 -17.43 17.47
N PHE A 293 4.57 -17.87 18.66
CA PHE A 293 5.36 -18.71 19.56
C PHE A 293 4.69 -20.08 19.73
N GLY A 294 5.37 -21.15 19.29
CA GLY A 294 4.83 -22.50 19.43
C GLY A 294 5.46 -23.31 20.58
N PHE A 295 5.12 -24.59 20.65
CA PHE A 295 5.56 -25.53 21.69
C PHE A 295 7.07 -25.69 21.85
N ASP A 296 7.87 -25.37 20.85
CA ASP A 296 9.32 -25.43 20.95
C ASP A 296 9.92 -24.08 21.40
N TYR A 297 9.11 -23.04 21.59
CA TYR A 297 9.54 -21.74 22.09
C TYR A 297 9.53 -21.65 23.64
N PRO A 298 10.47 -20.90 24.24
CA PRO A 298 11.74 -20.51 23.64
C PRO A 298 12.67 -21.72 23.48
N PRO A 299 13.47 -21.79 22.39
CA PRO A 299 14.38 -22.91 22.14
C PRO A 299 15.55 -22.94 23.12
N VAL A 300 15.89 -21.79 23.70
CA VAL A 300 16.93 -21.65 24.72
C VAL A 300 16.33 -20.96 25.92
N ILE A 301 16.54 -21.56 27.09
CA ILE A 301 16.14 -21.00 28.38
C ILE A 301 17.37 -20.68 29.21
N ILE A 302 17.25 -19.70 30.10
CA ILE A 302 18.19 -19.54 31.21
C ILE A 302 17.90 -20.69 32.18
N ASN A 303 18.87 -21.59 32.34
CA ASN A 303 18.74 -22.74 33.24
C ASN A 303 19.21 -22.39 34.66
N GLU A 304 20.34 -21.69 34.76
CA GLU A 304 20.93 -21.29 36.03
C GLU A 304 21.77 -20.01 35.85
N PHE A 305 21.93 -19.19 36.90
CA PHE A 305 22.89 -18.09 36.89
C PHE A 305 23.36 -17.77 38.31
N ILE A 306 24.56 -17.20 38.44
CA ILE A 306 25.07 -16.58 39.68
C ILE A 306 25.24 -15.09 39.44
N ALA A 307 24.51 -14.27 40.21
CA ALA A 307 24.55 -12.80 40.16
C ALA A 307 25.17 -12.14 41.42
N ASP A 308 25.55 -12.94 42.43
CA ASP A 308 26.24 -12.48 43.64
C ASP A 308 27.15 -13.61 44.17
N PRO A 309 28.32 -13.82 43.53
CA PRO A 309 29.19 -14.91 43.90
C PRO A 309 29.80 -14.69 45.30
N GLN A 310 29.87 -15.75 46.11
CA GLN A 310 30.42 -15.68 47.47
C GLN A 310 31.92 -15.35 47.48
N ASP A 311 32.42 -14.79 48.59
CA ASP A 311 33.86 -14.48 48.80
C ASP A 311 34.77 -15.65 48.36
N GLY A 312 35.61 -15.41 47.36
CA GLY A 312 36.51 -16.40 46.75
C GLY A 312 36.05 -16.99 45.42
N LEU A 313 34.81 -16.71 44.99
CA LEU A 313 34.34 -16.90 43.62
C LEU A 313 34.28 -15.51 42.95
N GLU A 314 35.14 -15.26 41.97
CA GLU A 314 35.30 -13.93 41.37
C GLU A 314 34.44 -13.69 40.12
N VAL A 315 33.54 -14.61 39.77
CA VAL A 315 32.90 -14.60 38.44
C VAL A 315 31.40 -14.89 38.52
N GLU A 316 30.61 -13.98 37.96
CA GLU A 316 29.20 -14.16 37.61
C GLU A 316 29.09 -15.00 36.33
N TRP A 317 28.08 -15.85 36.24
CA TRP A 317 27.85 -16.64 35.03
C TRP A 317 26.37 -16.92 34.82
N ILE A 318 26.02 -17.20 33.57
CA ILE A 318 24.68 -17.61 33.13
C ILE A 318 24.84 -18.91 32.34
N GLU A 319 24.09 -19.94 32.74
CA GLU A 319 23.93 -21.18 32.00
C GLU A 319 22.67 -21.11 31.15
N LEU A 320 22.86 -21.33 29.86
CA LEU A 320 21.79 -21.47 28.89
C LEU A 320 21.59 -22.95 28.59
N ARG A 321 20.34 -23.40 28.59
CA ARG A 321 19.98 -24.76 28.17
C ARG A 321 19.20 -24.69 26.85
N ASN A 322 19.65 -25.46 25.88
CA ASN A 322 18.86 -25.76 24.69
C ASN A 322 17.73 -26.74 25.07
N ARG A 323 16.49 -26.38 24.77
CA ARG A 323 15.28 -27.20 24.95
C ARG A 323 14.92 -27.98 23.68
N SER A 324 15.48 -27.58 22.54
CA SER A 324 15.33 -28.21 21.23
C SER A 324 16.18 -29.46 21.09
#